data_AF-A0A0G0WDT0-F1
#
_entry.id   AF-A0A0G0WDT0-F1
#
_cell.length_a   1.000
_cell.length_b   1.000
_cell.length_c   1.000
_cell.angle_alpha   90.00
_cell.angle_beta   90.00
_cell.angle_gamma   90.00
#
_symmetry.space_group_name_H-M   'P 1'
#
loop_
_entity.id
_entity.type
_entity.pdbx_description
1 polymer ?
#
loop_
_entity_poly.entity_id
_entity_poly.type
_entity_poly.pdbx_seq_one_letter_code
_entity_poly.pdbx_strand_id
1 'polypeptide(L)'
;MNLNFLNKKTSPNKGKKGKNGSNLSGSIAGTMFIFMLITAVYLAVSDNAPVMSEIPISDLAKSVSMGEVKKILVEGEKLTITYQNDEIKKSKKETGSALSQTLFNYGVTKEALAKTEIEIKDESGFVFVIFNILPFLLPIVFILLFFWYISRQVRGAGMQALSFGQSKARITDPNDKNNRVTFKDVAGCKEAKEELKEIVDFLKSPKKFLDIGARIPKGVILTGAPGAEPHLTPAPPRPASSETIRVIEGAGPASGNQT
;
A
#
# COMPACT_ATOMS: atom_id res chain seq x y z
N MET A 1 15.64 -20.92 -60.79
CA MET A 1 15.24 -21.84 -59.71
C MET A 1 15.80 -21.27 -58.42
N ASN A 2 14.93 -20.75 -57.53
CA ASN A 2 15.33 -19.90 -56.40
C ASN A 2 15.85 -20.72 -55.21
N LEU A 3 16.95 -20.24 -54.61
CA LEU A 3 17.54 -20.75 -53.38
C LEU A 3 16.64 -20.41 -52.18
N ASN A 4 16.31 -21.41 -51.35
CA ASN A 4 15.79 -21.21 -50.00
C ASN A 4 16.26 -22.36 -49.10
N PHE A 5 17.40 -22.19 -48.45
CA PHE A 5 17.78 -22.97 -47.27
C PHE A 5 17.71 -22.05 -46.05
N LEU A 6 16.56 -22.09 -45.37
CA LEU A 6 16.34 -21.43 -44.09
C LEU A 6 17.03 -22.21 -42.97
N ASN A 7 18.20 -21.68 -42.60
CA ASN A 7 18.89 -21.88 -41.34
C ASN A 7 17.96 -21.59 -40.14
N LYS A 8 17.50 -22.64 -39.44
CA LYS A 8 16.76 -22.53 -38.18
C LYS A 8 17.65 -22.99 -37.02
N LYS A 9 18.47 -22.08 -36.49
CA LYS A 9 19.08 -22.24 -35.17
C LYS A 9 17.97 -22.18 -34.11
N THR A 10 17.71 -23.30 -33.43
CA THR A 10 16.92 -23.33 -32.21
C THR A 10 17.76 -22.74 -31.07
N SER A 11 17.43 -21.52 -30.64
CA SER A 11 18.04 -20.90 -29.46
C SER A 11 17.63 -21.60 -28.16
N PRO A 12 18.52 -21.70 -27.17
CA PRO A 12 18.18 -22.25 -25.86
C PRO A 12 17.32 -21.25 -25.08
N ASN A 13 16.30 -21.80 -24.43
CA ASN A 13 15.35 -21.17 -23.54
C ASN A 13 16.09 -20.42 -22.41
N LYS A 14 16.13 -19.08 -22.50
CA LYS A 14 16.63 -18.20 -21.42
C LYS A 14 15.79 -18.39 -20.18
N GLY A 15 16.47 -18.69 -19.07
CA GLY A 15 15.90 -18.82 -17.74
C GLY A 15 14.89 -17.74 -17.43
N LYS A 16 13.74 -18.18 -16.89
CA LYS A 16 12.70 -17.34 -16.32
C LYS A 16 13.34 -16.33 -15.36
N LYS A 17 13.24 -15.05 -15.72
CA LYS A 17 13.47 -13.90 -14.83
C LYS A 17 12.80 -14.18 -13.49
N GLY A 18 13.57 -14.10 -12.40
CA GLY A 18 13.02 -13.97 -11.07
C GLY A 18 12.00 -12.84 -11.08
N LYS A 19 10.75 -13.18 -10.75
CA LYS A 19 9.73 -12.18 -10.43
C LYS A 19 10.29 -11.38 -9.26
N ASN A 20 10.69 -10.14 -9.52
CA ASN A 20 10.74 -9.13 -8.47
C ASN A 20 9.34 -9.12 -7.84
N GLY A 21 9.21 -9.72 -6.66
CA GLY A 21 8.05 -9.52 -5.80
C GLY A 21 7.93 -8.01 -5.64
N SER A 22 6.79 -7.45 -6.05
CA SER A 22 6.58 -6.01 -5.95
C SER A 22 6.90 -5.57 -4.53
N ASN A 23 7.85 -4.63 -4.38
CA ASN A 23 8.30 -4.06 -3.12
C ASN A 23 7.19 -3.22 -2.48
N LEU A 24 6.06 -3.86 -2.14
CA LEU A 24 4.86 -3.24 -1.61
C LEU A 24 5.20 -2.49 -0.32
N SER A 25 6.05 -3.06 0.54
CA SER A 25 6.55 -2.40 1.74
C SER A 25 7.40 -1.15 1.43
N GLY A 26 8.24 -1.20 0.40
CA GLY A 26 9.05 -0.06 -0.04
C GLY A 26 8.19 1.08 -0.61
N SER A 27 7.15 0.76 -1.38
CA SER A 27 6.19 1.74 -1.90
C SER A 27 5.30 2.34 -0.81
N ILE A 28 4.90 1.55 0.19
CA ILE A 28 4.13 2.02 1.35
C ILE A 28 4.97 2.93 2.23
N ALA A 29 6.22 2.55 2.53
CA ALA A 29 7.13 3.37 3.31
C ALA A 29 7.41 4.72 2.62
N GLY A 30 7.64 4.72 1.30
CA GLY A 30 7.86 5.94 0.53
C GLY A 30 6.64 6.87 0.54
N THR A 31 5.43 6.33 0.36
CA THR A 31 4.19 7.14 0.37
C THR A 31 3.89 7.73 1.75
N MET A 32 4.13 6.97 2.83
CA MET A 32 4.02 7.49 4.20
C MET A 32 5.03 8.60 4.48
N PHE A 33 6.27 8.45 4.01
CA PHE A 33 7.31 9.48 4.19
C PHE A 33 6.97 10.77 3.45
N ILE A 34 6.44 10.68 2.23
CA ILE A 34 5.97 11.83 1.44
C ILE A 34 4.80 12.55 2.16
N PHE A 35 3.85 11.78 2.68
CA PHE A 35 2.72 12.36 3.44
C PHE A 35 3.20 13.07 4.72
N MET A 36 4.16 12.47 5.44
CA MET A 36 4.77 13.07 6.63
C MET A 36 5.49 14.38 6.28
N LEU A 37 6.21 14.43 5.16
CA LEU A 37 6.87 15.63 4.67
C LEU A 37 5.89 16.74 4.32
N ILE A 38 4.82 16.42 3.58
CA ILE A 38 3.78 17.39 3.22
C ILE A 38 3.09 17.94 4.46
N THR A 39 2.81 17.09 5.45
CA THR A 39 2.18 17.48 6.71
C THR A 39 3.11 18.37 7.54
N ALA A 40 4.41 18.03 7.60
CA ALA A 40 5.40 18.85 8.30
C ALA A 40 5.57 20.23 7.65
N VAL A 41 5.59 20.30 6.32
CA VAL A 41 5.62 21.58 5.58
C VAL A 41 4.33 22.36 5.83
N TYR A 42 3.17 21.70 5.83
CA TYR A 42 1.91 22.37 6.14
C TYR A 42 1.90 22.98 7.54
N LEU A 43 2.35 22.24 8.56
CA LEU A 43 2.47 22.75 9.93
C LEU A 43 3.46 23.94 10.00
N ALA A 44 4.62 23.80 9.36
CA ALA A 44 5.62 24.86 9.33
C ALA A 44 5.12 26.15 8.65
N VAL A 45 4.26 26.04 7.63
CA VAL A 45 3.67 27.20 6.94
C VAL A 45 2.46 27.76 7.72
N SER A 46 1.67 26.90 8.37
CA SER A 46 0.44 27.29 9.07
C SER A 46 0.70 28.06 10.37
N ASP A 47 1.79 27.78 11.08
CA ASP A 47 2.12 28.43 12.36
C ASP A 47 2.63 29.88 12.22
N ASN A 48 2.88 30.36 10.98
CA ASN A 48 3.39 31.70 10.72
C ASN A 48 2.29 32.77 10.51
N ALA A 49 1.04 32.48 10.82
CA ALA A 49 0.00 33.50 10.78
C ALA A 49 0.16 34.48 11.96
N PRO A 50 0.42 35.78 11.73
CA PRO A 50 0.56 36.75 12.81
C PRO A 50 -0.75 36.81 13.60
N VAL A 51 -0.64 36.68 14.93
CA VAL A 51 -1.77 36.83 15.86
C VAL A 51 -2.21 38.29 15.83
N MET A 52 -3.15 38.59 14.94
CA MET A 52 -3.69 39.94 14.77
C MET A 52 -4.59 40.28 15.96
N SER A 53 -4.20 41.31 16.71
CA SER A 53 -4.99 41.90 17.79
C SER A 53 -6.32 42.45 17.23
N GLU A 54 -7.43 42.06 17.86
CA GLU A 54 -8.77 42.56 17.54
C GLU A 54 -9.06 43.79 18.40
N ILE A 55 -9.32 44.93 17.75
CA ILE A 55 -9.67 46.19 18.40
C ILE A 55 -11.17 46.49 18.20
N PRO A 56 -11.86 47.03 19.21
CA PRO A 56 -13.26 47.41 19.08
C PRO A 56 -13.43 48.59 18.10
N ILE A 57 -14.58 48.64 17.42
CA ILE A 57 -14.89 49.65 16.41
C ILE A 57 -14.81 51.09 16.94
N SER A 58 -15.09 51.28 18.24
CA SER A 58 -14.99 52.57 18.93
C SER A 58 -13.56 53.09 19.03
N ASP A 59 -12.59 52.19 19.22
CA ASP A 59 -11.18 52.59 19.29
C ASP A 59 -10.59 52.79 17.90
N LEU A 60 -11.08 52.03 16.91
CA LEU A 60 -10.80 52.34 15.51
C LEU A 60 -11.30 53.75 15.14
N ALA A 61 -12.53 54.12 15.53
CA ALA A 61 -13.06 55.45 15.27
C ALA A 61 -12.17 56.56 15.85
N LYS A 62 -11.64 56.37 17.06
CA LYS A 62 -10.67 57.29 17.66
C LYS A 62 -9.38 57.36 16.83
N SER A 63 -8.77 56.23 16.50
CA SER A 63 -7.53 56.21 15.69
C SER A 63 -7.71 56.82 14.30
N VAL A 64 -8.88 56.67 13.68
CA VAL A 64 -9.21 57.33 12.40
C VAL A 64 -9.35 58.84 12.61
N SER A 65 -10.02 59.29 13.67
CA SER A 65 -10.13 60.73 13.98
C SER A 65 -8.78 61.39 14.29
N MET A 66 -7.85 60.64 14.90
CA MET A 66 -6.47 61.07 15.17
C MET A 66 -5.56 61.01 13.92
N GLY A 67 -6.06 60.44 12.82
CA GLY A 67 -5.31 60.31 11.56
C GLY A 67 -4.21 59.25 11.58
N GLU A 68 -4.21 58.34 12.55
CA GLU A 68 -3.18 57.29 12.69
C GLU A 68 -3.36 56.13 11.69
N VAL A 69 -4.49 56.11 10.99
CA VAL A 69 -4.87 55.04 10.07
C VAL A 69 -4.56 55.42 8.63
N LYS A 70 -3.74 54.60 7.97
CA LYS A 70 -3.33 54.76 6.57
C LYS A 70 -4.37 54.15 5.64
N LYS A 71 -4.79 52.92 5.91
CA LYS A 71 -5.70 52.16 5.03
C LYS A 71 -6.64 51.28 5.83
N ILE A 72 -7.90 51.24 5.43
CA ILE A 72 -8.90 50.30 5.95
C ILE A 72 -9.40 49.44 4.80
N LEU A 73 -9.18 48.14 4.93
CA LEU A 73 -9.63 47.14 3.99
C LEU A 73 -10.88 46.47 4.56
N VAL A 74 -12.01 46.62 3.85
CA VAL A 74 -13.32 46.13 4.26
C VAL A 74 -13.60 44.83 3.52
N GLU A 75 -13.63 43.70 4.24
CA GLU A 75 -13.99 42.37 3.73
C GLU A 75 -15.29 41.93 4.40
N GLY A 76 -16.43 42.30 3.80
CA GLY A 76 -17.76 42.07 4.37
C GLY A 76 -17.92 42.67 5.76
N GLU A 77 -17.92 41.86 6.83
CA GLU A 77 -18.01 42.33 8.23
C GLU A 77 -16.63 42.60 8.87
N LYS A 78 -15.57 42.04 8.31
CA LYS A 78 -14.21 42.13 8.85
C LYS A 78 -13.50 43.36 8.30
N LEU A 79 -12.82 44.06 9.18
CA LEU A 79 -12.01 45.22 8.85
C LEU A 79 -10.54 44.89 9.14
N THR A 80 -9.69 45.05 8.14
CA THR A 80 -8.24 44.98 8.30
C THR A 80 -7.70 46.40 8.23
N ILE A 81 -7.07 46.85 9.31
CA ILE A 81 -6.61 48.23 9.48
C ILE A 81 -5.11 48.24 9.42
N THR A 82 -4.56 49.04 8.52
CA THR A 82 -3.13 49.32 8.43
C THR A 82 -2.88 50.73 8.97
N TYR A 83 -2.13 50.79 10.07
CA TYR A 83 -1.73 52.05 10.71
C TYR A 83 -0.53 52.67 9.97
N GLN A 84 -0.22 53.93 10.28
CA GLN A 84 0.93 54.63 9.68
C GLN A 84 2.29 53.96 10.03
N ASN A 85 2.35 53.21 11.13
CA ASN A 85 3.52 52.43 11.56
C ASN A 85 3.61 51.03 10.90
N ASP A 86 2.81 50.78 9.86
CA ASP A 86 2.64 49.48 9.18
C ASP A 86 2.14 48.34 10.09
N GLU A 87 1.63 48.66 11.28
CA GLU A 87 0.96 47.69 12.15
C GLU A 87 -0.42 47.33 11.56
N ILE A 88 -0.73 46.03 11.55
CA ILE A 88 -1.99 45.50 11.04
C ILE A 88 -2.85 45.02 12.21
N LYS A 89 -4.04 45.61 12.36
CA LYS A 89 -5.05 45.19 13.36
C LYS A 89 -6.33 44.77 12.68
N LYS A 90 -7.12 43.96 13.38
CA LYS A 90 -8.45 43.55 12.93
C LYS A 90 -9.53 44.26 13.73
N SER A 91 -10.64 44.56 13.10
CA SER A 91 -11.86 45.02 13.77
C SER A 91 -13.08 44.44 13.07
N LYS A 92 -14.25 44.56 13.70
CA LYS A 92 -15.51 44.08 13.15
C LYS A 92 -16.53 45.20 13.14
N LYS A 93 -17.27 45.35 12.04
CA LYS A 93 -18.42 46.27 11.97
C LYS A 93 -19.74 45.54 12.19
N GLU A 94 -20.80 46.31 12.40
CA GLU A 94 -22.16 45.80 12.48
C GLU A 94 -22.63 45.25 11.13
N THR A 95 -23.44 44.18 11.18
CA THR A 95 -24.01 43.53 10.01
C THR A 95 -24.92 44.49 9.25
N GLY A 96 -24.68 44.65 7.94
CA GLY A 96 -25.55 45.43 7.05
C GLY A 96 -25.35 46.95 7.06
N SER A 97 -24.43 47.50 7.87
CA SER A 97 -24.10 48.93 7.85
C SER A 97 -22.86 49.23 7.00
N ALA A 98 -22.87 50.39 6.33
CA ALA A 98 -21.70 50.89 5.64
C ALA A 98 -20.66 51.38 6.66
N LEU A 99 -19.38 51.04 6.46
CA LEU A 99 -18.31 51.41 7.39
C LEU A 99 -18.26 52.94 7.63
N SER A 100 -18.46 53.71 6.56
CA SER A 100 -18.53 55.17 6.61
C SER A 100 -19.63 55.67 7.54
N GLN A 101 -20.80 55.01 7.54
CA GLN A 101 -21.92 55.34 8.41
C GLN A 101 -21.62 54.98 9.86
N THR A 102 -21.03 53.80 10.11
CA THR A 102 -20.64 53.37 11.46
C THR A 102 -19.61 54.33 12.06
N LEU A 103 -18.56 54.68 11.32
CA LEU A 103 -17.54 55.65 11.77
C LEU A 103 -18.14 57.04 12.02
N PHE A 104 -19.05 57.48 11.16
CA PHE A 104 -19.75 58.75 11.36
C PHE A 104 -20.58 58.76 12.66
N ASN A 105 -21.27 57.66 12.96
CA ASN A 105 -22.04 57.52 14.20
C ASN A 105 -21.14 57.57 15.46
N TYR A 106 -19.87 57.17 15.35
CA TYR A 106 -18.88 57.30 16.42
C TYR A 106 -18.17 58.66 16.46
N GLY A 107 -18.60 59.64 15.65
CA GLY A 107 -18.10 61.01 15.68
C GLY A 107 -16.91 61.29 14.75
N VAL A 108 -16.60 60.40 13.81
CA VAL A 108 -15.54 60.64 12.82
C VAL A 108 -16.00 61.68 11.78
N THR A 109 -15.22 62.74 11.60
CA THR A 109 -15.53 63.81 10.65
C THR A 109 -15.26 63.38 9.20
N LYS A 110 -15.97 64.00 8.24
CA LYS A 110 -15.79 63.73 6.80
C LYS A 110 -14.35 63.99 6.31
N GLU A 111 -13.65 64.91 6.96
CA GLU A 111 -12.26 65.28 6.66
C GLU A 111 -11.26 64.19 7.09
N ALA A 112 -11.50 63.55 8.23
CA ALA A 112 -10.68 62.42 8.70
C ALA A 112 -10.90 61.18 7.82
N LEU A 113 -12.15 60.93 7.40
CA LEU A 113 -12.47 59.86 6.45
C LEU A 113 -11.83 60.06 5.08
N ALA A 114 -11.68 61.31 4.62
CA ALA A 114 -11.05 61.62 3.33
C ALA A 114 -9.53 61.39 3.34
N LYS A 115 -8.88 61.41 4.51
CA LYS A 115 -7.44 61.12 4.65
C LYS A 115 -7.14 59.61 4.69
N THR A 116 -8.13 58.79 4.99
CA THR A 116 -7.97 57.34 5.09
C THR A 116 -8.43 56.67 3.81
N GLU A 117 -7.59 55.83 3.23
CA GLU A 117 -7.95 55.05 2.05
C GLU A 117 -8.84 53.87 2.46
N ILE A 118 -10.11 53.89 2.03
CA ILE A 118 -11.06 52.79 2.28
C ILE A 118 -11.15 51.95 1.01
N GLU A 119 -10.61 50.73 1.05
CA GLU A 119 -10.70 49.76 -0.04
C GLU A 119 -11.70 48.66 0.34
N ILE A 120 -12.74 48.48 -0.46
CA ILE A 120 -13.72 47.42 -0.27
C ILE A 120 -13.27 46.23 -1.11
N LYS A 121 -12.99 45.10 -0.45
CA LYS A 121 -12.73 43.82 -1.13
C LYS A 121 -13.87 42.85 -0.83
N ASP A 122 -14.21 42.05 -1.83
CA ASP A 122 -15.23 41.01 -1.67
C ASP A 122 -14.76 39.94 -0.68
N GLU A 123 -15.63 39.58 0.26
CA GLU A 123 -15.39 38.70 1.42
C GLU A 123 -15.03 37.24 1.03
N SER A 124 -15.12 36.91 -0.26
CA SER A 124 -15.06 35.53 -0.74
C SER A 124 -14.45 35.40 -2.13
N GLY A 125 -13.16 35.72 -2.25
CA GLY A 125 -12.38 35.33 -3.43
C GLY A 125 -12.18 33.81 -3.50
N PHE A 126 -12.11 33.26 -4.72
CA PHE A 126 -11.71 31.86 -4.98
C PHE A 126 -10.43 31.46 -4.24
N VAL A 127 -9.52 32.43 -4.05
CA VAL A 127 -8.28 32.30 -3.26
C VAL A 127 -8.58 31.99 -1.78
N PHE A 128 -9.51 32.71 -1.14
CA PHE A 128 -9.90 32.46 0.25
C PHE A 128 -10.52 31.07 0.41
N VAL A 129 -11.38 30.67 -0.53
CA VAL A 129 -12.01 29.34 -0.55
C VAL A 129 -10.95 28.25 -0.65
N ILE A 130 -9.98 28.41 -1.54
CA ILE A 130 -8.87 27.46 -1.67
C ILE A 130 -8.04 27.40 -0.39
N PHE A 131 -7.58 28.52 0.17
CA PHE A 131 -6.72 28.47 1.35
C PHE A 131 -7.42 27.88 2.59
N ASN A 132 -8.74 28.04 2.72
CA ASN A 132 -9.49 27.49 3.84
C ASN A 132 -9.98 26.05 3.61
N ILE A 133 -10.34 25.67 2.38
CA ILE A 133 -10.89 24.33 2.08
C ILE A 133 -9.80 23.33 1.68
N LEU A 134 -8.73 23.77 1.02
CA LEU A 134 -7.64 22.91 0.56
C LEU A 134 -7.02 22.05 1.68
N PRO A 135 -6.83 22.54 2.93
CA PRO A 135 -6.34 21.71 4.03
C PRO A 135 -7.25 20.53 4.36
N PHE A 136 -8.57 20.70 4.22
CA PHE A 136 -9.56 19.64 4.45
C PHE A 136 -9.72 18.73 3.23
N LEU A 137 -9.55 19.26 2.02
CA LEU A 137 -9.70 18.52 0.78
C LEU A 137 -8.46 17.64 0.47
N LEU A 138 -7.26 18.11 0.79
CA LEU A 138 -6.00 17.41 0.56
C LEU A 138 -5.95 16.00 1.17
N PRO A 139 -6.34 15.76 2.44
CA PRO A 139 -6.36 14.39 2.99
C PRO A 139 -7.39 13.50 2.31
N ILE A 140 -8.57 14.03 1.93
CA ILE A 140 -9.60 13.25 1.23
C ILE A 140 -9.08 12.81 -0.15
N VAL A 141 -8.50 13.74 -0.91
CA VAL A 141 -7.91 13.44 -2.23
C VAL A 141 -6.75 12.46 -2.09
N PHE A 142 -5.91 12.61 -1.07
CA PHE A 142 -4.82 11.69 -0.79
C PHE A 142 -5.34 10.27 -0.50
N ILE A 143 -6.35 10.12 0.34
CA ILE A 143 -6.98 8.81 0.63
C ILE A 143 -7.54 8.20 -0.65
N LEU A 144 -8.27 8.97 -1.47
CA LEU A 144 -8.81 8.49 -2.74
C LEU A 144 -7.70 8.03 -3.70
N LEU A 145 -6.63 8.81 -3.83
CA LEU A 145 -5.47 8.45 -4.66
C LEU A 145 -4.72 7.23 -4.12
N PHE A 146 -4.59 7.12 -2.80
CA PHE A 146 -3.96 5.98 -2.14
C PHE A 146 -4.75 4.69 -2.35
N PHE A 147 -6.08 4.72 -2.14
CA PHE A 147 -6.96 3.59 -2.42
C PHE A 147 -6.98 3.25 -3.91
N TRP A 148 -6.99 4.25 -4.79
CA TRP A 148 -6.91 4.03 -6.23
C TRP A 148 -5.58 3.35 -6.62
N TYR A 149 -4.45 3.81 -6.07
CA TYR A 149 -3.14 3.21 -6.28
C TYR A 149 -3.07 1.75 -5.78
N ILE A 150 -3.55 1.48 -4.56
CA ILE A 150 -3.62 0.12 -4.02
C ILE A 150 -4.57 -0.75 -4.86
N SER A 151 -5.74 -0.25 -5.25
CA SER A 151 -6.69 -1.02 -6.07
C SER A 151 -6.09 -1.47 -7.40
N ARG A 152 -5.18 -0.65 -7.97
CA ARG A 152 -4.43 -1.00 -9.18
C ARG A 152 -3.39 -2.08 -8.95
N GLN A 153 -2.77 -2.12 -7.77
CA GLN A 153 -1.76 -3.13 -7.41
C GLN A 153 -2.37 -4.44 -6.91
N VAL A 154 -3.50 -4.39 -6.19
CA VAL A 154 -4.18 -5.55 -5.61
C VAL A 154 -4.89 -6.40 -6.66
N ARG A 155 -5.20 -5.88 -7.86
CA ARG A 155 -5.73 -6.71 -8.97
C ARG A 155 -4.85 -7.91 -9.37
N GLY A 156 -3.57 -7.93 -8.99
CA GLY A 156 -2.67 -9.08 -9.19
C GLY A 156 -2.39 -9.95 -7.95
N ALA A 157 -2.69 -9.47 -6.74
CA ALA A 157 -2.35 -10.11 -5.46
C ALA A 157 -3.57 -10.43 -4.56
N GLY A 158 -4.71 -9.80 -4.82
CA GLY A 158 -5.95 -9.91 -4.02
C GLY A 158 -6.66 -11.26 -4.14
N MET A 159 -6.32 -12.06 -5.16
CA MET A 159 -6.83 -13.44 -5.27
C MET A 159 -6.24 -14.36 -4.20
N GLN A 160 -5.05 -14.04 -3.67
CA GLN A 160 -4.30 -14.97 -2.84
C GLN A 160 -4.74 -14.92 -1.36
N ALA A 161 -5.11 -13.75 -0.85
CA ALA A 161 -5.65 -13.59 0.50
C ALA A 161 -7.07 -14.21 0.63
N LEU A 162 -7.89 -14.16 -0.42
CA LEU A 162 -9.19 -14.82 -0.46
C LEU A 162 -9.08 -16.35 -0.66
N SER A 163 -7.96 -16.83 -1.18
CA SER A 163 -7.69 -18.27 -1.33
C SER A 163 -7.25 -18.98 -0.03
N PHE A 164 -7.05 -18.25 1.07
CA PHE A 164 -6.61 -18.82 2.36
C PHE A 164 -7.62 -19.81 2.97
N GLY A 165 -8.87 -19.79 2.52
CA GLY A 165 -9.90 -20.78 2.91
C GLY A 165 -10.10 -21.94 1.94
N GLN A 166 -9.43 -21.95 0.78
CA GLN A 166 -9.60 -23.00 -0.22
C GLN A 166 -8.50 -24.04 -0.08
N SER A 167 -8.88 -25.29 0.22
CA SER A 167 -7.95 -26.42 0.25
C SER A 167 -7.29 -26.56 -1.13
N LYS A 168 -5.96 -26.42 -1.17
CA LYS A 168 -5.15 -26.75 -2.35
C LYS A 168 -4.99 -28.27 -2.43
N ALA A 169 -6.09 -28.98 -2.64
CA ALA A 169 -6.04 -30.41 -2.88
C ALA A 169 -5.34 -30.66 -4.22
N ARG A 170 -4.22 -31.37 -4.19
CA ARG A 170 -3.53 -31.83 -5.41
C ARG A 170 -4.23 -33.09 -5.90
N ILE A 171 -5.03 -32.98 -6.95
CA ILE A 171 -5.60 -34.14 -7.63
C ILE A 171 -4.47 -34.79 -8.44
N THR A 172 -4.11 -36.01 -8.08
CA THR A 172 -3.23 -36.84 -8.90
C THR A 172 -4.12 -37.68 -9.80
N ASP A 173 -3.99 -37.51 -11.12
CA ASP A 173 -4.74 -38.29 -12.09
C ASP A 173 -4.18 -39.73 -12.12
N PRO A 174 -5.00 -40.78 -11.96
CA PRO A 174 -4.54 -42.17 -11.99
C PRO A 174 -3.90 -42.58 -13.33
N ASN A 175 -4.14 -41.82 -14.40
CA ASN A 175 -3.54 -42.06 -15.72
C ASN A 175 -2.19 -41.35 -15.93
N ASP A 176 -1.75 -40.49 -15.00
CA ASP A 176 -0.46 -39.81 -15.09
C ASP A 176 0.68 -40.78 -14.76
N LYS A 177 1.33 -41.29 -15.81
CA LYS A 177 2.45 -42.25 -15.70
C LYS A 177 3.67 -41.66 -15.02
N ASN A 178 3.83 -40.33 -14.98
CA ASN A 178 5.03 -39.68 -14.45
C ASN A 178 5.00 -39.54 -12.91
N ASN A 179 3.83 -39.69 -12.27
CA ASN A 179 3.66 -39.50 -10.83
C ASN A 179 3.21 -40.79 -10.11
N ARG A 180 3.45 -41.96 -10.70
CA ARG A 180 3.04 -43.26 -10.16
C ARG A 180 4.21 -43.93 -9.45
N VAL A 181 4.08 -44.11 -8.13
CA VAL A 181 5.02 -44.88 -7.30
C VAL A 181 4.41 -46.23 -6.95
N THR A 182 5.18 -47.31 -7.04
CA THR A 182 4.75 -48.67 -6.69
C THR A 182 5.55 -49.26 -5.54
N PHE A 183 5.10 -50.38 -4.94
CA PHE A 183 5.83 -51.07 -3.86
C PHE A 183 7.24 -51.54 -4.26
N LYS A 184 7.52 -51.66 -5.57
CA LYS A 184 8.83 -51.99 -6.12
C LYS A 184 9.82 -50.83 -6.01
N ASP A 185 9.32 -49.61 -5.97
CA ASP A 185 10.11 -48.37 -5.96
C ASP A 185 10.48 -47.93 -4.54
N VAL A 186 10.03 -48.67 -3.53
CA VAL A 186 10.33 -48.44 -2.11
C VAL A 186 11.41 -49.41 -1.66
N ALA A 187 12.47 -48.93 -1.01
CA ALA A 187 13.47 -49.81 -0.38
C ALA A 187 13.06 -50.12 1.08
N GLY A 188 13.35 -51.34 1.56
CA GLY A 188 13.14 -51.71 2.97
C GLY A 188 11.69 -52.01 3.38
N CYS A 189 11.42 -51.95 4.69
CA CYS A 189 10.10 -52.06 5.33
C CYS A 189 9.26 -53.28 4.89
N LYS A 190 9.85 -54.49 4.92
CA LYS A 190 9.20 -55.73 4.45
C LYS A 190 7.88 -56.02 5.17
N GLU A 191 7.84 -55.82 6.49
CA GLU A 191 6.65 -56.05 7.33
C GLU A 191 5.51 -55.09 6.96
N ALA A 192 5.77 -53.78 6.98
CA ALA A 192 4.77 -52.77 6.62
C ALA A 192 4.26 -52.89 5.17
N LYS A 193 5.09 -53.38 4.24
CA LYS A 193 4.66 -53.64 2.86
C LYS A 193 3.68 -54.81 2.76
N GLU A 194 3.88 -55.87 3.55
CA GLU A 194 2.98 -57.03 3.50
C GLU A 194 1.62 -56.67 4.12
N GLU A 195 1.59 -55.91 5.22
CA GLU A 195 0.34 -55.39 5.81
C GLU A 195 -0.40 -54.44 4.86
N LEU A 196 0.31 -53.51 4.20
CA LEU A 196 -0.29 -52.59 3.23
C LEU A 196 -0.79 -53.31 1.97
N LYS A 197 -0.20 -54.45 1.61
CA LYS A 197 -0.60 -55.25 0.45
C LYS A 197 -1.97 -55.87 0.65
N GLU A 198 -2.30 -56.29 1.87
CA GLU A 198 -3.66 -56.75 2.23
C GLU A 198 -4.68 -55.63 2.02
N ILE A 199 -4.38 -54.42 2.51
CA ILE A 199 -5.26 -53.25 2.34
C ILE A 199 -5.42 -52.89 0.86
N VAL A 200 -4.35 -52.96 0.07
CA VAL A 200 -4.42 -52.72 -1.39
C VAL A 200 -5.24 -53.80 -2.10
N ASP A 201 -5.13 -55.07 -1.69
CA ASP A 201 -5.94 -56.16 -2.27
C ASP A 201 -7.43 -55.99 -1.92
N PHE A 202 -7.71 -55.54 -0.69
CA PHE A 202 -9.05 -55.12 -0.26
C PHE A 202 -9.59 -53.98 -1.12
N LEU A 203 -8.80 -52.93 -1.37
CA LEU A 203 -9.21 -51.79 -2.20
C LEU A 203 -9.45 -52.18 -3.68
N LYS A 204 -8.73 -53.19 -4.18
CA LYS A 204 -8.94 -53.71 -5.54
C LYS A 204 -10.20 -54.57 -5.66
N SER A 205 -10.49 -55.39 -4.65
CA SER A 205 -11.58 -56.38 -4.68
C SER A 205 -12.43 -56.34 -3.40
N PRO A 206 -13.13 -55.23 -3.09
CA PRO A 206 -13.78 -55.04 -1.80
C PRO A 206 -14.90 -56.05 -1.52
N LYS A 207 -15.60 -56.50 -2.57
CA LYS A 207 -16.72 -57.46 -2.45
C LYS A 207 -16.30 -58.76 -1.77
N LYS A 208 -15.18 -59.34 -2.20
CA LYS A 208 -14.63 -60.60 -1.67
C LYS A 208 -14.45 -60.55 -0.15
N PHE A 209 -14.04 -59.42 0.40
CA PHE A 209 -13.77 -59.28 1.83
C PHE A 209 -15.03 -58.92 2.63
N LEU A 210 -15.95 -58.14 2.05
CA LEU A 210 -17.25 -57.86 2.67
C LEU A 210 -18.11 -59.12 2.81
N ASP A 211 -18.02 -60.04 1.85
CA ASP A 211 -18.77 -61.32 1.88
C ASP A 211 -18.33 -62.23 3.04
N ILE A 212 -17.09 -62.07 3.53
CA ILE A 212 -16.53 -62.80 4.68
C ILE A 212 -16.77 -62.02 5.99
N GLY A 213 -17.47 -60.88 5.92
CA GLY A 213 -17.79 -60.03 7.06
C GLY A 213 -16.66 -59.10 7.51
N ALA A 214 -15.62 -58.91 6.69
CA ALA A 214 -14.50 -58.03 7.04
C ALA A 214 -14.92 -56.55 7.06
N ARG A 215 -14.47 -55.79 8.06
CA ARG A 215 -14.78 -54.37 8.21
C ARG A 215 -13.80 -53.51 7.39
N ILE A 216 -14.34 -52.51 6.67
CA ILE A 216 -13.54 -51.56 5.88
C ILE A 216 -12.67 -50.69 6.81
N PRO A 217 -11.34 -50.65 6.61
CA PRO A 217 -10.48 -49.71 7.32
C PRO A 217 -10.73 -48.27 6.82
N LYS A 218 -10.91 -47.32 7.75
CA LYS A 218 -11.24 -45.91 7.43
C LYS A 218 -10.00 -45.03 7.19
N GLY A 219 -8.81 -45.56 7.43
CA GLY A 219 -7.55 -44.87 7.28
C GLY A 219 -6.42 -45.66 7.94
N VAL A 220 -5.19 -45.41 7.51
CA VAL A 220 -3.98 -45.98 8.08
C VAL A 220 -3.10 -44.81 8.50
N ILE A 221 -2.58 -44.84 9.71
CA ILE A 221 -1.61 -43.86 10.19
C ILE A 221 -0.24 -44.52 10.10
N LEU A 222 0.67 -43.90 9.35
CA LEU A 222 2.06 -44.34 9.25
C LEU A 222 2.91 -43.48 10.19
N THR A 223 3.55 -44.09 11.17
CA THR A 223 4.40 -43.40 12.16
C THR A 223 5.86 -43.78 11.99
N GLY A 224 6.77 -42.81 12.01
CA GLY A 224 8.22 -43.04 11.89
C GLY A 224 9.04 -41.81 12.29
N ALA A 225 10.34 -42.01 12.52
CA ALA A 225 11.29 -40.92 12.75
C ALA A 225 11.37 -39.98 11.52
N PRO A 226 11.64 -38.68 11.68
CA PRO A 226 11.77 -37.77 10.56
C PRO A 226 12.87 -38.25 9.59
N GLY A 227 12.50 -38.55 8.34
CA GLY A 227 13.35 -39.21 7.34
C GLY A 227 13.02 -40.69 7.08
N ALA A 228 12.25 -41.35 7.96
CA ALA A 228 11.53 -42.58 7.62
C ALA A 228 10.28 -42.19 6.85
N GLU A 229 10.46 -41.90 5.57
CA GLU A 229 9.50 -41.20 4.72
C GLU A 229 8.13 -41.92 4.68
N PRO A 230 7.05 -41.37 5.28
CA PRO A 230 5.70 -41.92 5.14
C PRO A 230 5.13 -41.69 3.74
N HIS A 231 5.74 -40.76 3.00
CA HIS A 231 5.60 -40.71 1.54
C HIS A 231 6.55 -41.75 0.97
N LEU A 232 6.02 -42.72 0.22
CA LEU A 232 6.81 -43.60 -0.62
C LEU A 232 7.62 -42.72 -1.60
N THR A 233 8.83 -42.33 -1.20
CA THR A 233 9.72 -41.59 -2.09
C THR A 233 10.20 -42.58 -3.13
N PRO A 234 9.91 -42.34 -4.43
CA PRO A 234 10.36 -43.25 -5.47
C PRO A 234 11.89 -43.30 -5.41
N ALA A 235 12.45 -44.50 -5.27
CA ALA A 235 13.88 -44.68 -5.46
C ALA A 235 14.27 -44.08 -6.82
N PRO A 236 15.40 -43.35 -6.91
CA PRO A 236 15.86 -42.83 -8.19
C PRO A 236 15.97 -43.98 -9.20
N PRO A 237 15.61 -43.75 -10.48
CA PRO A 237 15.69 -44.80 -11.50
C PRO A 237 17.12 -45.31 -11.54
N ARG A 238 17.33 -46.59 -11.21
CA ARG A 238 18.63 -47.24 -11.35
C ARG A 238 18.98 -47.25 -12.84
N PRO A 239 20.07 -46.61 -13.29
CA PRO A 239 20.53 -46.78 -14.66
C PRO A 239 20.90 -48.25 -14.86
N ALA A 240 20.35 -48.85 -15.91
CA ALA A 240 20.87 -50.11 -16.42
C ALA A 240 22.29 -49.83 -16.91
N SER A 241 23.28 -50.43 -16.24
CA SER A 241 24.67 -50.57 -16.69
C SER A 241 25.34 -49.30 -17.23
N SER A 242 26.00 -48.53 -16.38
CA SER A 242 27.28 -47.89 -16.74
C SER A 242 27.89 -47.23 -15.51
N GLU A 243 29.09 -47.68 -15.15
CA GLU A 243 30.04 -46.89 -14.36
C GLU A 243 30.13 -45.49 -14.94
N THR A 244 29.90 -44.46 -14.12
CA THR A 244 30.35 -43.10 -14.45
C THR A 244 30.72 -42.41 -13.15
N ILE A 245 32.01 -42.42 -12.89
CA ILE A 245 32.71 -41.59 -11.92
C ILE A 245 32.39 -40.13 -12.24
N ARG A 246 31.94 -39.34 -11.25
CA ARG A 246 31.91 -37.88 -11.37
C ARG A 246 33.03 -37.25 -10.55
N VAL A 247 33.82 -36.49 -11.27
CA VAL A 247 34.94 -35.63 -10.88
C VAL A 247 34.52 -34.65 -9.79
N ILE A 248 35.36 -34.55 -8.76
CA ILE A 248 35.29 -33.54 -7.72
C ILE A 248 36.13 -32.36 -8.22
N GLU A 249 35.50 -31.23 -8.56
CA GLU A 249 36.21 -30.01 -8.91
C GLU A 249 36.30 -29.12 -7.67
N GLY A 250 37.52 -28.98 -7.16
CA GLY A 250 37.84 -28.16 -6.00
C GLY A 250 37.96 -26.68 -6.37
N ALA A 251 37.50 -25.82 -5.47
CA ALA A 251 37.91 -24.43 -5.42
C ALA A 251 37.75 -23.91 -3.97
N GLY A 252 38.85 -23.88 -3.23
CA GLY A 252 39.15 -22.75 -2.33
C GLY A 252 40.21 -21.86 -3.01
N PRO A 253 40.73 -20.78 -2.39
CA PRO A 253 40.48 -20.28 -1.02
C PRO A 253 40.30 -18.74 -0.90
N ALA A 254 39.92 -18.24 0.28
CA ALA A 254 40.33 -16.96 0.91
C ALA A 254 39.49 -16.76 2.20
N SER A 255 40.02 -16.97 3.40
CA SER A 255 40.85 -16.04 4.21
C SER A 255 40.22 -14.66 4.41
N GLY A 256 39.88 -14.32 5.66
CA GLY A 256 39.46 -12.97 6.05
C GLY A 256 38.75 -12.93 7.40
N ASN A 257 39.50 -12.56 8.43
CA ASN A 257 39.21 -12.56 9.87
C ASN A 257 38.26 -11.42 10.34
N GLN A 258 37.80 -11.56 11.59
CA GLN A 258 37.44 -10.55 12.60
C GLN A 258 35.95 -10.38 12.98
N THR A 259 35.72 -10.72 14.27
CA THR A 259 34.93 -10.03 15.31
C THR A 259 33.88 -9.00 14.91
#